data_AF-A0A1J3IRA0-F1
#
_entry.id   AF-A0A1J3IRA0-F1
#
_cell.length_a   1.000
_cell.length_b   1.000
_cell.length_c   1.000
_cell.angle_alpha   90.00
_cell.angle_beta   90.00
_cell.angle_gamma   90.00
#
_symmetry.space_group_name_H-M   'P 1'
#
loop_
_entity.id
_entity.type
_entity.pdbx_description
1 polymer ?
#
loop_
_entity_poly.entity_id
_entity_poly.type
_entity_poly.pdbx_seq_one_letter_code
_entity_poly.pdbx_strand_id
1 'polypeptide(L)'
;NINTTDLLKSIAAPTESDKPVIIDLAVAAMEELMRMAQVDEPLWKSLVLDEEEYARTFPRGIGPRPAGFRSEASRESAVVIMNHVNIVEILMDVNQWSTIFAGMVSRAMTLAVLSTGVAGNYNGALQVMSAEFQVPSPLVPTRETYFARYCKQQADGSWAVVDISLDSLQPNPPVRCRRRASGCLIQ
;
A
#
# COMPACT_ATOMS: atom_id res chain seq x y z
N ASN A 1 -23.79 15.73 9.64
CA ASN A 1 -23.65 15.13 8.31
C ASN A 1 -22.51 15.81 7.57
N ILE A 2 -21.27 15.33 7.79
CA ILE A 2 -20.12 15.75 6.99
C ILE A 2 -20.10 14.79 5.80
N ASN A 3 -20.31 15.33 4.60
CA ASN A 3 -20.27 14.54 3.37
C ASN A 3 -18.86 13.98 3.16
N THR A 4 -18.74 12.65 3.10
CA THR A 4 -17.49 11.93 2.80
C THR A 4 -16.92 12.27 1.42
N THR A 5 -17.74 12.82 0.51
CA THR A 5 -17.30 13.35 -0.78
C THR A 5 -16.46 14.63 -0.68
N ASP A 6 -16.57 15.40 0.40
CA ASP A 6 -15.76 16.61 0.60
C ASP A 6 -14.39 16.30 1.22
N LEU A 7 -14.23 15.15 1.89
CA LEU A 7 -12.96 14.74 2.51
C LEU A 7 -11.92 14.33 1.46
N LEU A 8 -12.32 13.59 0.42
CA LEU A 8 -11.42 13.23 -0.69
C LEU A 8 -10.92 14.44 -1.47
N LYS A 9 -11.71 15.53 -1.52
CA LYS A 9 -11.28 16.82 -2.11
C LYS A 9 -10.30 17.58 -1.23
N SER A 10 -10.12 17.18 0.03
CA SER A 10 -9.24 17.85 1.00
C SER A 10 -7.85 17.23 1.12
N ILE A 11 -7.62 16.04 0.52
CA ILE A 11 -6.28 15.43 0.48
C ILE A 11 -5.42 16.22 -0.51
N ALA A 12 -4.52 17.03 0.04
CA ALA A 12 -3.57 17.78 -0.75
C ALA A 12 -2.62 16.82 -1.49
N ALA A 13 -2.29 17.16 -2.73
CA ALA A 13 -1.18 16.54 -3.44
C ALA A 13 0.13 16.74 -2.64
N PRO A 14 1.08 15.79 -2.71
CA PRO A 14 2.36 15.93 -2.05
C PRO A 14 3.11 17.18 -2.55
N THR A 15 3.85 17.84 -1.67
CA THR A 15 4.72 18.96 -2.04
C THR A 15 6.05 18.45 -2.62
N GLU A 16 6.78 19.29 -3.36
CA GLU A 16 8.12 18.92 -3.86
C GLU A 16 9.10 18.60 -2.72
N SER A 17 8.94 19.24 -1.55
CA SER A 17 9.72 18.93 -0.35
C SER A 17 9.43 17.56 0.25
N ASP A 18 8.24 17.00 0.01
CA ASP A 18 7.87 15.67 0.52
C ASP A 18 8.48 14.54 -0.33
N LYS A 19 8.80 14.82 -1.60
CA LYS A 19 9.21 13.82 -2.59
C LYS A 19 10.38 12.94 -2.14
N PRO A 20 11.50 13.47 -1.57
CA PRO A 20 12.60 12.62 -1.11
C PRO A 20 12.17 11.66 0.02
N VAL A 21 11.37 12.15 0.97
CA VAL A 21 10.86 11.35 2.08
C VAL A 21 9.93 10.24 1.57
N ILE A 22 9.07 10.54 0.59
CA ILE A 22 8.18 9.54 -0.02
C ILE A 22 8.99 8.45 -0.74
N ILE A 23 10.07 8.81 -1.45
CA ILE A 23 10.96 7.86 -2.11
C ILE A 23 11.62 6.95 -1.07
N ASP A 24 12.18 7.50 -0.01
CA ASP A 24 12.84 6.73 1.05
C ASP A 24 11.86 5.76 1.73
N LEU A 25 10.64 6.22 2.04
CA LEU A 25 9.58 5.38 2.59
C LEU A 25 9.19 4.24 1.65
N ALA A 26 9.05 4.53 0.35
CA ALA A 26 8.69 3.53 -0.66
C ALA A 26 9.77 2.45 -0.84
N VAL A 27 11.04 2.84 -0.83
CA VAL A 27 12.17 1.90 -0.92
C VAL A 27 12.24 1.02 0.33
N ALA A 28 12.12 1.62 1.53
CA ALA A 28 12.09 0.86 2.78
C ALA A 28 10.89 -0.10 2.83
N ALA A 29 9.72 0.34 2.38
CA ALA A 29 8.52 -0.49 2.30
C ALA A 29 8.69 -1.67 1.34
N MET A 30 9.38 -1.48 0.21
CA MET A 30 9.69 -2.55 -0.73
C MET A 30 10.58 -3.62 -0.08
N GLU A 31 11.66 -3.22 0.58
CA GLU A 31 12.54 -4.15 1.31
C GLU A 31 11.80 -4.90 2.42
N GLU A 32 10.89 -4.21 3.12
CA GLU A 32 10.03 -4.79 4.15
C GLU A 32 9.08 -5.84 3.54
N LEU A 33 8.35 -5.49 2.48
CA LEU A 33 7.43 -6.40 1.80
C LEU A 33 8.14 -7.65 1.27
N MET A 34 9.30 -7.49 0.63
CA MET A 34 10.06 -8.62 0.08
C MET A 34 10.50 -9.58 1.18
N ARG A 35 10.94 -9.07 2.33
CA ARG A 35 11.27 -9.90 3.49
C ARG A 35 10.02 -10.56 4.08
N MET A 36 8.92 -9.83 4.24
CA MET A 36 7.67 -10.37 4.75
C MET A 36 7.09 -11.48 3.87
N ALA A 37 7.27 -11.39 2.55
CA ALA A 37 6.80 -12.39 1.60
C ALA A 37 7.63 -13.68 1.62
N GLN A 38 8.90 -13.62 1.99
CA GLN A 38 9.85 -14.74 1.92
C GLN A 38 10.11 -15.42 3.28
N VAL A 39 9.91 -14.70 4.38
CA VAL A 39 10.09 -15.23 5.74
C VAL A 39 8.78 -15.87 6.20
N ASP A 40 8.84 -17.08 6.76
CA ASP A 40 7.73 -17.73 7.46
C ASP A 40 7.89 -17.54 8.98
N GLU A 41 8.19 -18.59 9.73
CA GLU A 41 8.43 -18.49 11.17
C GLU A 41 9.79 -17.81 11.46
N PRO A 42 9.91 -17.00 12.52
CA PRO A 42 8.90 -16.73 13.56
C PRO A 42 7.95 -15.57 13.23
N LEU A 43 8.16 -14.89 12.10
CA LEU A 43 7.41 -13.69 11.70
C LEU A 43 5.92 -14.00 11.45
N TRP A 44 5.65 -15.09 10.75
CA TRP A 44 4.31 -15.58 10.49
C TRP A 44 4.08 -16.88 11.25
N LYS A 45 3.16 -16.82 12.21
CA LYS A 45 2.65 -18.00 12.91
C LYS A 45 1.41 -18.45 12.15
N SER A 46 1.60 -19.39 11.21
CA SER A 46 0.60 -19.72 10.19
C SER A 46 0.25 -18.48 9.34
N LEU A 47 -0.98 -17.96 9.44
CA LEU A 47 -1.44 -16.76 8.72
C LEU A 47 -1.45 -15.49 9.58
N VAL A 48 -1.03 -15.60 10.85
CA VAL A 48 -1.04 -14.49 11.81
C VAL A 48 0.37 -13.91 11.90
N LEU A 49 0.47 -12.60 11.70
CA LEU A 49 1.73 -11.87 11.88
C LEU A 49 2.03 -11.71 13.38
N ASP A 50 3.24 -12.06 13.78
CA ASP A 50 3.73 -11.78 15.12
C ASP A 50 4.22 -10.32 15.22
N GLU A 51 3.52 -9.51 16.03
CA GLU A 51 3.81 -8.07 16.15
C GLU A 51 5.19 -7.78 16.77
N GLU A 52 5.67 -8.63 17.68
CA GLU A 52 6.96 -8.44 18.36
C GLU A 52 8.11 -8.78 17.43
N GLU A 53 8.03 -9.90 16.72
CA GLU A 53 9.01 -10.30 15.71
C GLU A 53 9.03 -9.34 14.53
N TYR A 54 7.86 -8.86 14.11
CA TYR A 54 7.75 -7.82 13.10
C TYR A 54 8.43 -6.52 13.56
N ALA A 55 8.17 -6.05 14.78
CA ALA A 55 8.80 -4.84 15.32
C ALA A 55 10.33 -4.98 15.45
N ARG A 56 10.81 -6.18 15.79
CA ARG A 56 12.24 -6.50 15.89
C ARG A 56 12.91 -6.53 14.51
N THR A 57 12.22 -7.05 13.49
CA THR A 57 12.76 -7.22 12.14
C THR A 57 12.75 -5.91 11.33
N PHE A 58 11.76 -5.05 11.57
CA PHE A 58 11.54 -3.81 10.82
C PHE A 58 11.58 -2.55 11.71
N PRO A 59 12.72 -2.24 12.34
CA PRO A 59 12.84 -1.10 13.25
C PRO A 59 12.72 0.26 12.54
N ARG A 60 12.85 0.28 11.20
CA ARG A 60 12.78 1.49 10.35
C ARG A 60 11.39 1.73 9.73
N GLY A 61 10.38 0.91 10.03
CA GLY A 61 9.02 1.09 9.52
C GLY A 61 8.32 2.34 10.11
N ILE A 62 6.99 2.43 9.96
CA ILE A 62 6.13 3.55 10.45
C ILE A 62 6.06 3.65 12.01
N GLY A 63 7.05 3.11 12.72
CA GLY A 63 7.16 3.18 14.17
C GLY A 63 6.14 2.32 14.92
N PRO A 64 6.02 2.49 16.24
CA PRO A 64 5.15 1.66 17.08
C PRO A 64 3.67 1.90 16.77
N ARG A 65 2.84 0.92 17.10
CA ARG A 65 1.37 1.03 17.00
C ARG A 65 0.87 2.13 17.97
N PRO A 66 0.11 3.13 17.51
CA PRO A 66 -0.42 4.16 18.40
C PRO A 66 -1.44 3.59 19.40
N ALA A 67 -1.60 4.24 20.55
CA ALA A 67 -2.60 3.84 21.54
C ALA A 67 -4.01 3.88 20.93
N GLY A 68 -4.83 2.85 21.23
CA GLY A 68 -6.18 2.72 20.70
C GLY A 68 -6.28 2.08 19.31
N PHE A 69 -5.17 1.88 18.60
CA PHE A 69 -5.14 1.15 17.33
C PHE A 69 -4.99 -0.35 17.56
N ARG A 70 -5.58 -1.14 16.66
CA ARG A 70 -5.32 -2.59 16.54
C ARG A 70 -4.50 -2.84 15.27
N SER A 71 -3.49 -3.68 15.38
CA SER A 71 -2.76 -4.16 14.19
C SER A 71 -3.60 -5.23 13.51
N GLU A 72 -3.69 -5.15 12.19
CA GLU A 72 -4.31 -6.17 11.35
C GLU A 72 -3.29 -6.51 10.25
N ALA A 73 -3.07 -7.79 10.01
CA ALA A 73 -2.19 -8.29 8.96
C ALA A 73 -2.77 -9.59 8.40
N SER A 74 -2.59 -9.80 7.12
CA SER A 74 -2.99 -11.02 6.42
C SER A 74 -1.94 -11.34 5.35
N ARG A 75 -1.79 -12.62 5.05
CA ARG A 75 -0.93 -13.14 3.99
C ARG A 75 -1.68 -14.25 3.28
N GLU A 76 -1.65 -14.24 1.97
CA GLU A 76 -2.29 -15.23 1.12
C GLU A 76 -1.41 -15.46 -0.12
N SER A 77 -1.50 -16.65 -0.71
CA SER A 77 -0.79 -17.01 -1.94
C SER A 77 -1.68 -17.84 -2.84
N ALA A 78 -1.86 -17.39 -4.08
CA ALA A 78 -2.72 -18.04 -5.05
C ALA A 78 -2.10 -18.00 -6.45
N VAL A 79 -2.38 -19.03 -7.25
CA VAL A 79 -2.04 -19.06 -8.67
C VAL A 79 -3.14 -18.35 -9.45
N VAL A 80 -2.77 -17.33 -10.21
CA VAL A 80 -3.68 -16.59 -11.09
C VAL A 80 -3.38 -16.97 -12.53
N ILE A 81 -4.42 -17.34 -13.30
CA ILE A 81 -4.28 -17.66 -14.73
C ILE A 81 -4.22 -16.34 -15.53
N MET A 82 -3.11 -15.61 -15.38
CA MET A 82 -2.85 -14.33 -16.03
C MET A 82 -1.34 -14.06 -16.09
N ASN A 83 -0.87 -13.32 -17.10
CA ASN A 83 0.53 -12.89 -17.17
C ASN A 83 0.84 -11.90 -16.03
N HIS A 84 2.00 -12.05 -15.37
CA HIS A 84 2.47 -11.14 -14.32
C HIS A 84 2.49 -9.67 -14.75
N VAL A 85 2.81 -9.37 -16.02
CA VAL A 85 2.79 -7.99 -16.55
C VAL A 85 1.39 -7.41 -16.51
N ASN A 86 0.37 -8.18 -16.92
CA ASN A 86 -1.02 -7.73 -16.91
C ASN A 86 -1.51 -7.50 -15.48
N ILE A 87 -1.09 -8.32 -14.52
CA ILE A 87 -1.42 -8.12 -13.10
C ILE A 87 -0.83 -6.79 -12.62
N VAL A 88 0.43 -6.49 -12.96
CA VAL A 88 1.07 -5.22 -12.63
C VAL A 88 0.33 -4.05 -13.27
N GLU A 89 -0.04 -4.14 -14.56
CA GLU A 89 -0.83 -3.12 -15.24
C GLU A 89 -2.15 -2.85 -14.53
N ILE A 90 -2.89 -3.90 -14.16
CA ILE A 90 -4.14 -3.78 -13.41
C ILE A 90 -3.91 -3.07 -12.07
N LEU A 91 -2.85 -3.41 -11.34
CA LEU A 91 -2.56 -2.80 -10.03
C LEU A 91 -2.09 -1.35 -10.13
N MET A 92 -1.39 -0.98 -11.21
CA MET A 92 -0.80 0.35 -11.38
C MET A 92 -1.70 1.34 -12.12
N ASP A 93 -2.69 0.87 -12.89
CA ASP A 93 -3.75 1.69 -13.47
C ASP A 93 -4.93 1.80 -12.50
N VAL A 94 -5.20 3.00 -12.00
CA VAL A 94 -6.24 3.25 -11.00
C VAL A 94 -7.65 2.84 -11.47
N ASN A 95 -7.95 2.95 -12.76
CA ASN A 95 -9.26 2.60 -13.32
C ASN A 95 -9.41 1.08 -13.40
N GLN A 96 -8.38 0.38 -13.87
CA GLN A 96 -8.36 -1.08 -13.91
C GLN A 96 -8.39 -1.66 -12.50
N TRP A 97 -7.56 -1.13 -11.59
CA TRP A 97 -7.52 -1.54 -10.18
C TRP A 97 -8.90 -1.40 -9.53
N SER A 98 -9.54 -0.23 -9.66
CA SER A 98 -10.87 0.01 -9.07
C SER A 98 -11.95 -0.88 -9.69
N THR A 99 -11.83 -1.20 -10.98
CA THR A 99 -12.80 -2.06 -11.69
C THR A 99 -12.67 -3.51 -11.25
N ILE A 100 -11.45 -4.05 -11.25
CA ILE A 100 -11.19 -5.46 -10.90
C ILE A 100 -11.44 -5.72 -9.42
N PHE A 101 -11.13 -4.75 -8.55
CA PHE A 101 -11.25 -4.90 -7.10
C PHE A 101 -12.44 -4.13 -6.50
N ALA A 102 -13.51 -3.90 -7.27
CA ALA A 102 -14.67 -3.09 -6.85
C ALA A 102 -15.35 -3.58 -5.54
N GLY A 103 -15.24 -4.88 -5.22
CA GLY A 103 -15.73 -5.44 -3.95
C GLY A 103 -14.95 -4.98 -2.72
N MET A 104 -13.72 -4.48 -2.90
CA MET A 104 -12.82 -4.04 -1.83
C MET A 104 -12.44 -2.55 -1.94
N VAL A 105 -12.36 -2.01 -3.16
CA VAL A 105 -11.98 -0.64 -3.46
C VAL A 105 -13.23 0.09 -3.94
N SER A 106 -13.83 0.90 -3.09
CA SER A 106 -15.05 1.66 -3.44
C SER A 106 -14.72 2.90 -4.26
N ARG A 107 -13.59 3.57 -3.95
CA ARG A 107 -13.08 4.75 -4.67
C ARG A 107 -11.56 4.74 -4.64
N ALA A 108 -10.94 5.17 -5.74
CA ALA A 108 -9.51 5.43 -5.77
C ALA A 108 -9.17 6.56 -6.73
N MET A 109 -8.05 7.23 -6.47
CA MET A 109 -7.51 8.29 -7.31
C MET A 109 -5.98 8.32 -7.24
N THR A 110 -5.34 8.56 -8.38
CA THR A 110 -3.93 8.95 -8.43
C THR A 110 -3.84 10.45 -8.21
N LEU A 111 -3.16 10.86 -7.14
CA LEU A 111 -2.97 12.27 -6.76
C LEU A 111 -1.74 12.88 -7.42
N ALA A 112 -0.65 12.10 -7.53
CA ALA A 112 0.57 12.52 -8.20
C ALA A 112 1.34 11.30 -8.74
N VAL A 113 2.10 11.50 -9.81
CA VAL A 113 3.06 10.52 -10.33
C VAL A 113 4.46 11.09 -10.07
N LEU A 114 5.21 10.47 -9.16
CA LEU A 114 6.54 10.92 -8.76
C LEU A 114 7.63 10.35 -9.68
N SER A 115 7.40 9.15 -10.20
CA SER A 115 8.22 8.46 -11.20
C SER A 115 7.32 7.60 -12.07
N THR A 116 7.49 7.67 -13.40
CA THR A 116 6.80 6.77 -14.34
C THR A 116 7.49 5.41 -14.49
N GLY A 117 8.69 5.24 -13.90
CA GLY A 117 9.51 4.05 -14.09
C GLY A 117 10.28 4.05 -15.41
N VAL A 118 10.82 2.89 -15.78
CA VAL A 118 11.53 2.67 -17.06
C VAL A 118 10.53 2.75 -18.23
N ALA A 119 10.97 3.35 -19.35
CA ALA A 119 10.13 3.52 -20.52
C ALA A 119 9.49 2.18 -20.97
N GLY A 120 8.16 2.19 -21.10
CA GLY A 120 7.39 1.04 -21.58
C GLY A 120 6.97 0.02 -20.51
N ASN A 121 7.29 0.22 -19.23
CA ASN A 121 6.77 -0.60 -18.14
C ASN A 121 6.73 0.15 -16.79
N TYR A 122 6.32 -0.52 -15.72
CA TYR A 122 6.19 0.07 -14.37
C TYR A 122 7.42 -0.14 -13.47
N ASN A 123 8.56 -0.60 -14.00
CA ASN A 123 9.74 -0.86 -13.18
C ASN A 123 10.29 0.46 -12.61
N GLY A 124 10.17 0.63 -11.29
CA GLY A 124 10.55 1.86 -10.60
C GLY A 124 9.48 2.97 -10.65
N ALA A 125 8.25 2.64 -11.06
CA ALA A 125 7.14 3.59 -11.04
C ALA A 125 6.70 3.85 -9.60
N LEU A 126 6.46 5.12 -9.27
CA LEU A 126 6.06 5.59 -7.95
C LEU A 126 4.92 6.60 -8.09
N GLN A 127 3.79 6.28 -7.46
CA GLN A 127 2.60 7.13 -7.48
C GLN A 127 2.17 7.43 -6.05
N VAL A 128 1.55 8.59 -5.86
CA VAL A 128 0.82 8.93 -4.64
C VAL A 128 -0.66 8.81 -4.93
N MET A 129 -1.37 8.08 -4.09
CA MET A 129 -2.76 7.69 -4.29
C MET A 129 -3.60 7.96 -3.04
N SER A 130 -4.90 8.15 -3.25
CA SER A 130 -5.91 7.99 -2.21
C SER A 130 -6.87 6.87 -2.61
N ALA A 131 -7.27 6.05 -1.65
CA ALA A 131 -8.29 5.02 -1.86
C ALA A 131 -9.17 4.84 -0.62
N GLU A 132 -10.45 4.59 -0.87
CA GLU A 132 -11.41 4.12 0.12
C GLU A 132 -11.60 2.62 -0.05
N PHE A 133 -11.33 1.89 1.03
CA PHE A 133 -11.52 0.46 1.13
C PHE A 133 -12.83 0.13 1.85
N GLN A 134 -13.52 -0.88 1.36
CA GLN A 134 -14.74 -1.42 1.92
C GLN A 134 -14.62 -2.93 2.11
N VAL A 135 -15.46 -3.45 2.99
CA VAL A 135 -15.74 -4.87 3.09
C VAL A 135 -17.24 -5.07 2.88
N PRO A 136 -17.70 -6.24 2.41
CA PRO A 136 -19.12 -6.50 2.18
C PRO A 136 -19.89 -6.71 3.50
N SER A 137 -19.80 -5.77 4.43
CA SER A 137 -20.49 -5.76 5.72
C SER A 137 -20.94 -4.35 6.08
N PRO A 138 -22.24 -4.12 6.36
CA PRO A 138 -22.73 -2.80 6.76
C PRO A 138 -22.28 -2.39 8.17
N LEU A 139 -21.70 -3.32 8.94
CA LEU A 139 -21.24 -3.08 10.30
C LEU A 139 -19.80 -2.54 10.36
N VAL A 140 -19.07 -2.60 9.24
CA VAL A 140 -17.68 -2.16 9.17
C VAL A 140 -17.63 -0.89 8.32
N PRO A 141 -17.25 0.27 8.90
CA PRO A 141 -17.13 1.50 8.14
C PRO A 141 -16.00 1.38 7.11
N THR A 142 -16.13 2.14 6.02
CA THR A 142 -15.08 2.25 5.03
C THR A 142 -13.83 2.91 5.60
N ARG A 143 -12.67 2.56 5.04
CA ARG A 143 -11.36 3.06 5.45
C ARG A 143 -10.75 3.86 4.31
N GLU A 144 -10.60 5.17 4.50
CA GLU A 144 -9.91 6.05 3.56
C GLU A 144 -8.42 6.09 3.90
N THR A 145 -7.58 5.97 2.88
CA THR A 145 -6.12 5.89 3.02
C THR A 145 -5.43 6.79 2.01
N TYR A 146 -4.34 7.41 2.44
CA TYR A 146 -3.42 8.18 1.61
C TYR A 146 -2.05 7.50 1.63
N PHE A 147 -1.56 7.06 0.47
CA PHE A 147 -0.38 6.18 0.40
C PHE A 147 0.45 6.40 -0.86
N ALA A 148 1.72 6.00 -0.79
CA ALA A 148 2.57 5.81 -1.95
C ALA A 148 2.46 4.37 -2.44
N ARG A 149 2.27 4.18 -3.75
CA ARG A 149 2.35 2.89 -4.45
C ARG A 149 3.63 2.83 -5.26
N TYR A 150 4.50 1.89 -4.94
CA TYR A 150 5.78 1.67 -5.62
C TYR A 150 5.83 0.31 -6.29
N CYS A 151 6.18 0.30 -7.56
CA CYS A 151 6.31 -0.90 -8.37
C CYS A 151 7.77 -1.14 -8.75
N LYS A 152 8.25 -2.37 -8.57
CA LYS A 152 9.62 -2.75 -8.91
C LYS A 152 9.68 -4.17 -9.44
N GLN A 153 10.40 -4.35 -10.54
CA GLN A 153 10.81 -5.67 -10.99
C GLN A 153 12.09 -6.07 -10.26
N GLN A 154 12.09 -7.28 -9.72
CA GLN A 154 13.20 -7.89 -8.99
C GLN A 154 14.22 -8.49 -9.97
N ALA A 155 15.40 -8.81 -9.45
CA ALA A 155 16.49 -9.37 -10.26
C ALA A 155 16.16 -10.76 -10.84
N ASP A 156 15.27 -11.51 -10.21
CA ASP A 156 14.80 -12.83 -10.66
C ASP A 156 13.65 -12.74 -11.69
N GLY A 157 13.24 -11.54 -12.07
CA GLY A 157 12.15 -11.29 -13.01
C GLY A 157 10.76 -11.15 -12.37
N SER A 158 10.61 -11.50 -11.09
CA SER A 158 9.36 -11.29 -10.35
C SER A 158 9.06 -9.80 -10.18
N TRP A 159 7.79 -9.47 -9.93
CA TRP A 159 7.33 -8.11 -9.72
C TRP A 159 6.81 -7.92 -8.30
N ALA A 160 7.07 -6.76 -7.72
CA ALA A 160 6.48 -6.38 -6.45
C ALA A 160 5.78 -5.02 -6.59
N VAL A 161 4.59 -4.93 -6.02
CA VAL A 161 3.85 -3.67 -5.85
C VAL A 161 3.61 -3.51 -4.35
N VAL A 162 4.12 -2.41 -3.79
CA VAL A 162 3.98 -2.10 -2.36
C VAL A 162 3.30 -0.77 -2.15
N ASP A 163 2.40 -0.74 -1.17
CA ASP A 163 1.73 0.45 -0.68
C ASP A 163 2.23 0.78 0.73
N ILE A 164 2.48 2.06 0.99
CA ILE A 164 2.90 2.57 2.31
C ILE A 164 2.17 3.88 2.64
N SER A 165 1.62 3.98 3.85
CA SER A 165 0.91 5.20 4.28
C SER A 165 1.82 6.42 4.26
N LEU A 166 1.23 7.55 3.84
CA LEU A 166 1.83 8.88 3.89
C LEU A 166 1.11 9.79 4.88
N ASP A 167 0.30 9.22 5.79
CA ASP A 167 -0.50 9.99 6.74
C ASP A 167 0.37 10.93 7.59
N SER A 168 1.60 10.52 7.93
CA SER A 168 2.54 11.35 8.71
C SER A 168 2.99 12.63 8.00
N LEU A 169 2.77 12.75 6.69
CA LEU A 169 3.09 13.94 5.90
C LEU A 169 1.90 14.92 5.83
N GLN A 170 0.71 14.49 6.23
CA GLN A 170 -0.45 15.38 6.23
C GLN A 170 -0.44 16.31 7.46
N PRO A 171 -0.84 17.59 7.31
CA PRO A 171 -0.94 18.51 8.44
C PRO A 171 -1.93 18.07 9.52
N ASN A 172 -3.03 17.43 9.10
CA ASN A 172 -4.08 16.89 9.98
C ASN A 172 -4.43 15.47 9.54
N PRO A 173 -3.60 14.47 9.90
CA PRO A 173 -3.83 13.11 9.46
C PRO A 173 -5.17 12.59 10.01
N PRO A 174 -6.02 11.97 9.18
CA PRO A 174 -7.23 11.33 9.67
C PRO A 174 -6.86 10.19 10.63
N VAL A 175 -7.31 10.29 11.89
CA VAL A 175 -7.04 9.28 12.94
C VAL A 175 -7.97 8.07 12.78
N ARG A 176 -7.92 7.38 11.63
CA ARG A 176 -8.83 6.26 11.33
C ARG A 176 -8.10 4.96 11.04
N CYS A 177 -7.06 4.99 10.22
CA CYS A 177 -6.22 3.83 9.93
C CYS A 177 -4.84 4.29 9.46
N ARG A 178 -3.80 3.48 9.73
CA ARG A 178 -2.43 3.75 9.28
C ARG A 178 -1.88 2.50 8.63
N ARG A 179 -1.69 2.54 7.31
CA ARG A 179 -1.24 1.39 6.51
C ARG A 179 0.28 1.22 6.60
N ARG A 180 0.76 0.09 7.14
CA ARG A 180 2.17 -0.34 7.08
C ARG A 180 2.51 -0.89 5.68
N ALA A 181 3.77 -1.21 5.42
CA ALA A 181 4.19 -1.77 4.14
C ALA A 181 3.33 -2.99 3.82
N SER A 182 2.64 -2.95 2.69
CA SER A 182 1.68 -4.00 2.32
C SER A 182 1.45 -3.98 0.82
N GLY A 183 1.34 -5.14 0.22
CA GLY A 183 1.35 -5.26 -1.23
C GLY A 183 1.39 -6.71 -1.66
N CYS A 184 1.90 -6.95 -2.86
CA CYS A 184 2.02 -8.29 -3.41
C CYS A 184 3.36 -8.50 -4.12
N LEU A 185 3.83 -9.74 -4.05
CA LEU A 185 4.87 -10.31 -4.89
C LEU A 185 4.18 -11.15 -5.98
N ILE A 186 4.60 -10.99 -7.23
CA ILE A 186 4.01 -11.58 -8.43
C ILE A 186 5.12 -12.32 -9.15
N GLN A 187 4.98 -13.64 -9.30
CA GLN A 187 6.00 -14.56 -9.83
C GLN A 187 5.54 -15.22 -11.12
#